data_AF-A0A0R2MN58-F1
#
_entry.id   AF-A0A0R2MN58-F1
#
_cell.length_a   1.000
_cell.length_b   1.000
_cell.length_c   1.000
_cell.angle_alpha   90.00
_cell.angle_beta   90.00
_cell.angle_gamma   90.00
#
_symmetry.space_group_name_H-M   'P 1'
#
loop_
_entity.id
_entity.type
_entity.pdbx_description
1 polymer ?
#
loop_
_entity_poly.entity_id
_entity_poly.type
_entity_poly.pdbx_seq_one_letter_code
_entity_poly.pdbx_strand_id
1 'polypeptide(L)'
;MDITRLLIMNHIRSLTGGGVVVANLFSKPKSLGNSSSLTKAGTDQGLLELVSMAHNVDEVILGMGSLPSKSKVAQARLAKLMSMYQEDKVADKLKMLVNPDTGKPSHPLSLQGSSWKLVPVQVETKD
;
A
#
# COMPACT_ATOMS: atom_id res chain seq x y z
N MET A 1 12.60 -13.93 2.62
CA MET A 1 11.16 -13.60 2.52
C MET A 1 10.77 -12.84 3.79
N ASP A 2 10.15 -11.67 3.70
CA ASP A 2 9.75 -10.84 4.86
C ASP A 2 8.47 -11.41 5.50
N ILE A 3 8.35 -11.37 6.83
CA ILE A 3 7.16 -11.81 7.61
C ILE A 3 5.88 -11.10 7.10
N THR A 4 6.00 -9.84 6.70
CA THR A 4 4.91 -9.06 6.08
C THR A 4 4.37 -9.77 4.85
N ARG A 5 5.28 -10.25 3.99
CA ARG A 5 4.94 -10.93 2.74
C ARG A 5 4.29 -12.28 3.02
N LEU A 6 4.77 -13.02 4.02
CA LEU A 6 4.21 -14.31 4.43
C LEU A 6 2.76 -14.17 4.94
N LEU A 7 2.48 -13.20 5.79
CA LEU A 7 1.15 -12.96 6.36
C LEU A 7 0.14 -12.52 5.29
N ILE A 8 0.56 -11.64 4.38
CA ILE A 8 -0.25 -11.22 3.22
C ILE A 8 -0.54 -12.43 2.33
N MET A 9 0.46 -13.24 1.99
CA MET A 9 0.29 -14.40 1.11
C MET A 9 -0.58 -15.51 1.74
N ASN A 10 -0.43 -15.79 3.04
CA ASN A 10 -1.26 -16.79 3.73
C ASN A 10 -2.73 -16.39 3.75
N HIS A 11 -3.02 -15.11 3.93
CA HIS A 11 -4.40 -14.64 3.96
C HIS A 11 -5.00 -14.51 2.56
N ILE A 12 -4.26 -14.02 1.56
CA ILE A 12 -4.77 -13.94 0.18
C ILE A 12 -5.05 -15.35 -0.39
N ARG A 13 -4.23 -16.34 -0.02
CA ARG A 13 -4.51 -17.75 -0.35
C ARG A 13 -5.83 -18.26 0.24
N SER A 14 -6.31 -17.68 1.35
CA SER A 14 -7.61 -18.02 1.93
C SER A 14 -8.79 -17.28 1.29
N LEU A 15 -8.53 -16.22 0.53
CA LEU A 15 -9.55 -15.40 -0.17
C LEU A 15 -9.88 -15.91 -1.59
N THR A 16 -9.58 -17.17 -1.92
CA THR A 16 -9.80 -17.78 -3.26
C THR A 16 -9.08 -17.09 -4.43
N GLY A 17 -7.94 -16.42 -4.17
CA GLY A 17 -7.18 -15.66 -5.17
C GLY A 17 -5.97 -16.41 -5.76
N GLY A 18 -5.67 -16.09 -7.01
CA GLY A 18 -4.46 -16.53 -7.75
C GLY A 18 -3.16 -15.88 -7.26
N GLY A 19 -2.22 -15.58 -8.17
CA GLY A 19 -0.91 -15.04 -7.82
C GLY A 19 -0.96 -13.70 -7.09
N VAL A 20 0.02 -13.44 -6.21
CA VAL A 20 0.13 -12.20 -5.42
C VAL A 20 1.44 -11.49 -5.69
N VAL A 21 1.36 -10.20 -5.98
CA VAL A 21 2.52 -9.30 -6.03
C VAL A 21 2.53 -8.42 -4.80
N VAL A 22 3.66 -8.36 -4.09
CA VAL A 22 3.83 -7.53 -2.89
C VAL A 22 4.95 -6.55 -3.14
N ALA A 23 4.64 -5.27 -2.96
CA ALA A 23 5.59 -4.17 -3.10
C ALA A 23 5.59 -3.29 -1.85
N ASN A 24 6.74 -2.71 -1.53
CA ASN A 24 6.88 -1.78 -0.42
C ASN A 24 6.90 -0.35 -0.95
N LEU A 25 5.89 0.45 -0.57
CA LEU A 25 5.79 1.84 -0.98
C LEU A 25 6.89 2.73 -0.39
N PHE A 26 7.51 2.32 0.72
CA PHE A 26 8.40 3.14 1.55
C PHE A 26 9.79 2.53 1.78
N SER A 27 10.27 1.65 0.88
CA SER A 27 11.59 1.01 1.02
C SER A 27 12.69 2.04 1.33
N LYS A 28 13.35 1.89 2.50
CA LYS A 28 14.58 2.64 2.79
C LYS A 28 15.67 2.21 1.79
N PRO A 29 16.50 3.13 1.25
CA PRO A 29 17.74 2.74 0.62
C PRO A 29 18.58 2.05 1.68
N LYS A 30 19.25 0.94 1.33
CA LYS A 30 20.30 0.37 2.18
C LYS A 30 21.51 1.30 2.18
N SER A 31 21.41 2.45 2.83
CA SER A 31 22.52 3.37 3.08
C SER A 31 22.11 4.40 4.13
N LEU A 32 22.71 4.21 5.31
CA LEU A 32 22.99 5.08 6.47
C LEU A 32 22.04 6.22 6.88
N GLY A 33 22.01 6.40 8.21
CA GLY A 33 21.22 7.38 8.93
C GLY A 33 21.34 8.79 8.36
N ASN A 34 20.20 9.36 8.01
CA ASN A 34 19.78 10.74 8.15
C ASN A 34 18.44 10.89 7.42
N SER A 35 17.58 11.79 7.91
CA SER A 35 16.24 12.08 7.36
C SER A 35 16.24 12.50 5.88
N SER A 36 17.41 12.85 5.33
CA SER A 36 17.67 13.14 3.91
C SER A 36 17.73 11.89 2.99
N SER A 37 17.79 10.68 3.55
CA SER A 37 17.82 9.42 2.77
C SER A 37 16.44 9.06 2.20
N LEU A 38 15.35 9.44 2.88
CA LEU A 38 13.97 9.16 2.44
C LEU A 38 13.55 9.95 1.20
N THR A 39 14.09 11.15 1.00
CA THR A 39 13.85 11.97 -0.22
C THR A 39 14.52 11.39 -1.46
N LYS A 40 15.57 10.57 -1.31
CA LYS A 40 16.21 9.84 -2.42
C LYS A 40 15.66 8.42 -2.61
N ALA A 41 14.82 7.94 -1.71
CA ALA A 41 14.43 6.54 -1.56
C ALA A 41 13.30 6.04 -2.45
N GLY A 42 12.93 6.79 -3.47
CA GLY A 42 12.09 6.18 -4.47
C GLY A 42 11.97 7.05 -5.68
N THR A 43 12.70 6.63 -6.70
CA THR A 43 12.51 7.09 -8.06
C THR A 43 11.04 6.99 -8.43
N ASP A 44 10.55 7.97 -9.19
CA ASP A 44 9.21 7.96 -9.77
C ASP A 44 8.94 6.70 -10.57
N GLN A 45 10.01 6.08 -11.09
CA GLN A 45 9.99 4.76 -11.72
C GLN A 45 9.31 3.68 -10.88
N GLY A 46 9.58 3.62 -9.57
CA GLY A 46 8.94 2.63 -8.70
C GLY A 46 7.44 2.88 -8.51
N LEU A 47 6.98 4.13 -8.63
CA LEU A 47 5.55 4.44 -8.61
C LEU A 47 4.90 4.08 -9.96
N LEU A 48 5.56 4.37 -11.07
CA LEU A 48 5.10 3.98 -12.42
C LEU A 48 4.95 2.46 -12.56
N GLU A 49 5.90 1.67 -12.02
CA GLU A 49 5.80 0.21 -11.99
C GLU A 49 4.59 -0.28 -11.18
N LEU A 50 4.30 0.35 -10.04
CA LEU A 50 3.11 0.03 -9.24
C LEU A 50 1.82 0.29 -10.00
N VAL A 51 1.75 1.43 -10.69
CA VAL A 51 0.59 1.79 -11.55
C VAL A 51 0.44 0.82 -12.71
N SER A 52 1.52 0.50 -13.42
CA SER A 52 1.51 -0.50 -14.48
C SER A 52 1.02 -1.87 -14.01
N MET A 53 1.46 -2.31 -12.83
CA MET A 53 0.98 -3.56 -12.24
C MET A 53 -0.51 -3.51 -11.85
N ALA A 54 -1.02 -2.36 -11.41
CA ALA A 54 -2.43 -2.20 -11.05
C ALA A 54 -3.39 -2.45 -12.23
N HIS A 55 -2.95 -2.23 -13.47
CA HIS A 55 -3.73 -2.60 -14.65
C HIS A 55 -3.90 -4.12 -14.81
N ASN A 56 -2.92 -4.90 -14.34
CA ASN A 56 -2.83 -6.34 -14.56
C ASN A 56 -3.37 -7.19 -13.39
N VAL A 57 -3.95 -6.56 -12.38
CA VAL A 57 -4.54 -7.23 -11.22
C VAL A 57 -6.01 -6.85 -11.07
N ASP A 58 -6.77 -7.72 -10.43
CA ASP A 58 -8.19 -7.49 -10.12
C ASP A 58 -8.37 -6.50 -8.96
N GLU A 59 -7.50 -6.58 -7.95
CA GLU A 59 -7.56 -5.75 -6.75
C GLU A 59 -6.17 -5.24 -6.34
N VAL A 60 -6.14 -4.02 -5.80
CA VAL A 60 -4.94 -3.40 -5.21
C VAL A 60 -5.20 -3.11 -3.74
N ILE A 61 -4.47 -3.77 -2.85
CA ILE A 61 -4.66 -3.64 -1.40
C ILE A 61 -3.59 -2.72 -0.79
N LEU A 62 -4.04 -1.64 -0.15
CA LEU A 62 -3.21 -0.75 0.65
C LEU A 62 -3.19 -1.23 2.11
N GLY A 63 -2.08 -1.84 2.51
CA GLY A 63 -1.86 -2.37 3.86
C GLY A 63 -1.02 -1.43 4.74
N MET A 64 -1.47 -0.22 4.98
CA MET A 64 -0.68 0.81 5.69
C MET A 64 -1.37 1.28 6.98
N GLY A 65 -0.61 1.25 8.08
CA GLY A 65 -1.02 1.85 9.36
C GLY A 65 -0.75 3.36 9.40
N SER A 66 -0.44 3.89 10.59
CA SER A 66 -0.26 5.32 10.82
C SER A 66 1.01 5.95 10.20
N LEU A 67 1.71 5.28 9.27
CA LEU A 67 2.99 5.79 8.75
C LEU A 67 2.80 7.08 7.93
N PRO A 68 1.83 7.16 6.99
CA PRO A 68 1.62 8.39 6.22
C PRO A 68 1.15 9.58 7.06
N SER A 69 0.45 9.36 8.18
CA SER A 69 0.08 10.45 9.08
C SER A 69 1.25 10.97 9.95
N LYS A 70 2.35 10.20 10.06
CA LYS A 70 3.51 10.52 10.90
C LYS A 70 4.73 10.99 10.12
N SER A 71 4.75 10.83 8.79
CA SER A 71 5.89 11.19 7.94
C SER A 71 5.42 11.97 6.71
N LYS A 72 5.86 13.22 6.60
CA LYS A 72 5.58 14.08 5.43
C LYS A 72 6.02 13.43 4.11
N VAL A 73 7.15 12.70 4.13
CA VAL A 73 7.64 12.00 2.95
C VAL A 73 6.73 10.82 2.58
N ALA A 74 6.27 10.05 3.58
CA ALA A 74 5.34 8.96 3.33
C ALA A 74 3.98 9.48 2.86
N GLN A 75 3.50 10.58 3.43
CA GLN A 75 2.28 11.27 3.01
C GLN A 75 2.37 11.73 1.55
N ALA A 76 3.44 12.44 1.18
CA ALA A 76 3.63 12.95 -0.18
C ALA A 76 3.73 11.82 -1.20
N ARG A 77 4.42 10.73 -0.85
CA ARG A 77 4.58 9.56 -1.72
C ARG A 77 3.26 8.82 -1.91
N LEU A 78 2.48 8.65 -0.86
CA LEU A 78 1.13 8.09 -0.96
C LEU A 78 0.24 8.98 -1.81
N ALA A 79 0.21 10.29 -1.55
CA ALA A 79 -0.60 11.23 -2.31
C ALA A 79 -0.26 11.16 -3.82
N LYS A 80 1.02 11.14 -4.17
CA LYS A 80 1.47 10.99 -5.57
C LYS A 80 0.98 9.67 -6.18
N LEU A 81 1.13 8.55 -5.48
CA LEU A 81 0.63 7.26 -5.96
C LEU A 81 -0.89 7.28 -6.18
N MET A 82 -1.65 7.87 -5.25
CA MET A 82 -3.10 7.98 -5.35
C MET A 82 -3.52 8.83 -6.56
N SER A 83 -2.85 9.96 -6.80
CA SER A 83 -3.09 10.79 -7.99
C SER A 83 -2.81 10.01 -9.28
N MET A 84 -1.70 9.27 -9.35
CA MET A 84 -1.39 8.45 -10.53
C MET A 84 -2.44 7.36 -10.75
N TYR A 85 -2.90 6.68 -9.69
CA TYR A 85 -3.98 5.69 -9.82
C TYR A 85 -5.32 6.30 -10.29
N GLN A 86 -5.61 7.57 -9.94
CA GLN A 86 -6.77 8.29 -10.47
C GLN A 86 -6.59 8.62 -11.95
N GLU A 87 -5.44 9.20 -12.32
CA GLU A 87 -5.11 9.58 -13.70
C GLU A 87 -5.15 8.37 -14.64
N ASP A 88 -4.61 7.23 -14.21
CA ASP A 88 -4.60 5.96 -14.96
C ASP A 88 -5.90 5.15 -14.84
N LYS A 89 -6.94 5.67 -14.17
CA LYS A 89 -8.27 5.05 -14.06
C LYS A 89 -8.27 3.63 -13.46
N VAL A 90 -7.41 3.40 -12.46
CA VAL A 90 -7.34 2.13 -11.70
C VAL A 90 -7.73 2.32 -10.22
N ALA A 91 -8.21 3.50 -9.85
CA ALA A 91 -8.58 3.85 -8.49
C ALA A 91 -9.75 3.02 -7.92
N ASP A 92 -10.63 2.51 -8.77
CA ASP A 92 -11.77 1.65 -8.42
C ASP A 92 -11.35 0.29 -7.85
N LYS A 93 -10.15 -0.18 -8.22
CA LYS A 93 -9.54 -1.42 -7.71
C LYS A 93 -8.94 -1.28 -6.31
N LEU A 94 -8.83 -0.06 -5.78
CA LEU A 94 -8.15 0.21 -4.52
C LEU A 94 -9.00 -0.19 -3.32
N LYS A 95 -8.42 -1.04 -2.47
CA LYS A 95 -8.96 -1.41 -1.16
C LYS A 95 -7.99 -1.01 -0.06
N MET A 96 -8.49 -0.47 1.04
CA MET A 96 -7.73 -0.25 2.26
C MET A 96 -7.91 -1.42 3.21
N LEU A 97 -6.82 -1.90 3.78
CA LEU A 97 -6.85 -2.83 4.90
C LEU A 97 -7.16 -2.05 6.18
N VAL A 98 -8.23 -2.42 6.86
CA VAL A 98 -8.64 -1.83 8.14
C VAL A 98 -8.72 -2.88 9.24
N ASN A 99 -8.42 -2.45 10.46
CA ASN A 99 -8.75 -3.20 11.66
C ASN A 99 -10.28 -3.21 11.82
N PRO A 100 -10.93 -4.38 11.97
CA PRO A 100 -12.39 -4.49 11.96
C PRO A 100 -13.03 -3.89 13.22
N ASP A 101 -12.32 -3.93 14.36
CA ASP A 101 -12.81 -3.44 15.64
C ASP A 101 -12.81 -1.91 15.72
N THR A 102 -11.82 -1.27 15.05
CA THR A 102 -11.62 0.18 15.10
C THR A 102 -12.03 0.91 13.82
N GLY A 103 -12.19 0.19 12.71
CA GLY A 103 -12.42 0.75 11.37
C GLY A 103 -11.22 1.51 10.80
N LYS A 104 -10.06 1.52 11.48
CA LYS A 104 -8.91 2.35 11.09
C LYS A 104 -7.95 1.61 10.13
N PRO A 105 -7.34 2.32 9.17
CA PRO A 105 -6.26 1.78 8.34
C PRO A 105 -5.18 1.12 9.19
N SER A 106 -4.80 -0.09 8.83
CA SER A 106 -3.85 -0.89 9.60
C SER A 106 -2.84 -1.59 8.70
N HIS A 107 -1.65 -1.85 9.24
CA HIS A 107 -0.67 -2.68 8.58
C HIS A 107 -0.99 -4.14 8.89
N PRO A 108 -0.85 -5.10 7.95
CA PRO A 108 -1.10 -6.52 8.23
C PRO A 108 -0.35 -7.04 9.48
N LEU A 109 0.89 -6.60 9.68
CA LEU A 109 1.68 -6.96 10.86
C LEU A 109 1.09 -6.49 12.20
N SER A 110 0.34 -5.38 12.25
CA SER A 110 -0.24 -4.90 13.50
C SER A 110 -1.47 -5.70 13.93
N LEU A 111 -1.98 -6.58 13.06
CA LEU A 111 -3.15 -7.42 13.28
C LEU A 111 -2.78 -8.91 13.31
N GLN A 112 -1.53 -9.25 13.65
CA GLN A 112 -1.09 -10.64 13.74
C GLN A 112 -2.03 -11.46 14.63
N GLY A 113 -2.63 -12.50 14.05
CA GLY A 113 -3.57 -13.38 14.75
C GLY A 113 -5.03 -12.88 14.80
N SER A 114 -5.31 -11.68 14.28
CA SER A 114 -6.65 -11.10 14.23
C SER A 114 -7.21 -11.06 12.81
N SER A 115 -8.53 -10.96 12.69
CA SER A 115 -9.21 -10.73 11.42
C SER A 115 -8.95 -9.29 10.93
N TRP A 116 -9.10 -9.09 9.62
CA TRP A 116 -9.02 -7.78 8.98
C TRP A 116 -10.09 -7.66 7.91
N LYS A 117 -10.42 -6.43 7.54
CA LYS A 117 -11.41 -6.13 6.51
C LYS A 117 -10.80 -5.27 5.42
N LEU A 118 -11.28 -5.48 4.20
CA LEU A 118 -11.01 -4.62 3.06
C LEU A 118 -12.18 -3.66 2.85
N VAL A 119 -11.89 -2.38 2.70
CA VAL A 119 -12.88 -1.34 2.38
C VAL A 119 -12.45 -0.59 1.13
N PRO A 120 -13.37 -0.22 0.22
CA PRO A 120 -13.02 0.62 -0.92
C PRO A 120 -12.34 1.92 -0.48
N VAL A 121 -11.29 2.34 -1.18
CA VAL A 121 -10.69 3.65 -0.94
C VAL A 121 -11.58 4.70 -1.60
N GLN A 122 -12.15 5.59 -0.80
CA GLN A 122 -12.81 6.78 -1.33
C GLN A 122 -11.73 7.73 -1.82
N VAL A 123 -11.60 7.86 -3.14
CA VAL A 123 -10.73 8.89 -3.72
C VAL A 123 -11.65 10.03 -4.13
N GLU A 124 -11.53 11.17 -3.44
CA GLU A 124 -12.28 12.38 -3.81
C GLU A 124 -11.90 12.76 -5.24
N THR A 125 -12.86 12.66 -6.15
CA THR A 125 -12.76 13.27 -7.47
C THR A 125 -12.92 14.77 -7.27
N LYS A 126 -11.86 15.54 -7.55
CA LYS A 126 -12.03 16.98 -7.76
C LYS A 126 -12.65 17.15 -9.14
N ASP A 127 -13.93 17.48 -9.14
CA ASP A 127 -14.64 18.01 -10.32
C ASP A 127 -14.08 19.38 -10.74
#